data_AF-A0A6L6PL63-F1
#
_entry.id   AF-A0A6L6PL63-F1
#
_cell.length_a   1.000
_cell.length_b   1.000
_cell.length_c   1.000
_cell.angle_alpha   90.00
_cell.angle_beta   90.00
_cell.angle_gamma   90.00
#
_symmetry.space_group_name_H-M   'P 1'
#
loop_
_entity.id
_entity.type
_entity.pdbx_description
1 polymer ?
#
loop_
_entity_poly.entity_id
_entity_poly.type
_entity_poly.pdbx_seq_one_letter_code
_entity_poly.pdbx_strand_id
1 'polypeptide(L)' 'MITVTLSDELEAAVLAAADRRGLSVDDYLAVICKEALSLEVDRKRVQSYLNGTPGVSKERADAWLSDLAAGKWSECPR' A
#
# COMPACT_ATOMS: atom_id res chain seq x y z
N MET A 1 7.83 15.83 -14.80
CA MET A 1 8.20 16.69 -13.66
C MET A 1 6.92 17.33 -13.15
N ILE A 2 6.54 17.06 -11.91
CA ILE A 2 5.37 17.64 -11.24
C ILE A 2 5.93 18.57 -10.16
N THR A 3 5.46 19.82 -10.12
CA THR A 3 5.84 20.76 -9.07
C THR A 3 4.77 20.78 -8.00
N VAL A 4 5.16 20.60 -6.74
CA VAL A 4 4.24 20.57 -5.59
C VAL A 4 4.70 21.60 -4.57
N THR A 5 3.77 22.42 -4.08
CA THR A 5 4.06 23.36 -3.00
C THR A 5 3.82 22.68 -1.67
N LEU A 6 4.83 22.70 -0.80
CA LEU A 6 4.78 22.23 0.58
C LEU A 6 4.91 23.43 1.52
N SER A 7 4.53 23.26 2.79
CA SER A 7 4.95 24.21 3.81
C SER A 7 6.45 24.05 4.08
N ASP A 8 7.12 25.12 4.51
CA ASP A 8 8.56 25.12 4.81
C ASP A 8 8.96 23.99 5.76
N GLU A 9 8.14 23.72 6.78
CA GLU A 9 8.37 22.64 7.75
C GLU A 9 8.34 21.25 7.08
N LEU A 10 7.38 21.03 6.17
CA LEU A 10 7.21 19.75 5.49
C LEU A 10 8.29 19.55 4.43
N GLU A 11 8.67 20.60 3.72
CA GLU A 11 9.78 20.56 2.77
C GLU A 11 11.08 20.18 3.48
N ALA A 12 11.42 20.85 4.58
CA ALA A 12 12.60 20.53 5.39
C ALA A 12 12.58 19.08 5.89
N ALA A 13 11.43 18.59 6.34
CA ALA A 13 11.28 17.21 6.80
C ALA A 13 11.49 16.19 5.67
N VAL A 14 10.97 16.46 4.47
CA VAL A 14 11.13 15.59 3.28
C VAL A 14 12.58 15.56 2.82
N LEU A 15 13.24 16.71 2.74
CA LEU A 15 14.66 16.81 2.36
C LEU A 15 15.55 16.00 3.33
N ALA A 16 15.37 16.21 4.64
CA ALA A 16 16.15 15.48 5.65
C ALA A 16 15.86 13.97 5.65
N ALA A 17 14.64 13.56 5.33
CA ALA A 17 14.29 12.14 5.28
C ALA A 17 14.84 11.44 4.01
N ALA A 18 14.83 12.13 2.87
CA ALA A 18 15.45 11.65 1.63
C ALA A 18 16.97 11.45 1.83
N ASP A 19 17.64 12.45 2.42
CA ASP A 19 19.07 12.40 2.74
C ASP A 19 19.43 11.23 3.66
N ARG A 20 18.69 11.04 4.77
CA ARG A 20 18.88 9.89 5.68
C ARG A 20 18.71 8.54 5.01
N ARG A 21 17.94 8.46 3.91
CA ARG A 21 17.75 7.22 3.13
C ARG A 21 18.71 7.11 1.94
N GLY A 22 19.56 8.11 1.70
CA GLY A 22 20.48 8.15 0.55
C GLY A 22 19.74 8.20 -0.79
N LEU A 23 18.54 8.78 -0.83
CA LEU A 23 17.70 8.87 -2.03
C LEU A 23 17.62 10.31 -2.52
N SER A 24 17.38 10.48 -3.82
CA SER A 24 16.91 11.77 -4.33
C SER A 24 15.54 12.09 -3.76
N VAL A 25 15.19 13.38 -3.72
CA VAL A 25 13.87 13.83 -3.22
C VAL A 25 12.74 13.21 -4.04
N ASP A 26 12.91 13.16 -5.37
CA ASP A 26 11.94 12.56 -6.28
C ASP A 26 11.75 11.06 -6.03
N ASP A 27 12.85 10.31 -5.84
CA ASP A 27 12.78 8.88 -5.55
C ASP A 27 12.13 8.61 -4.19
N TYR A 28 12.48 9.42 -3.19
CA TYR A 28 11.90 9.32 -1.86
C TYR A 28 10.39 9.59 -1.89
N LEU A 29 9.95 10.64 -2.60
CA LEU A 29 8.53 10.94 -2.79
C LEU A 29 7.81 9.84 -3.58
N ALA A 30 8.43 9.26 -4.61
CA ALA A 30 7.86 8.15 -5.35
C ALA A 30 7.60 6.92 -4.45
N VAL A 31 8.53 6.61 -3.54
CA VAL A 31 8.37 5.55 -2.54
C VAL A 31 7.21 5.86 -1.60
N ILE A 32 7.17 7.07 -1.02
CA ILE A 32 6.08 7.45 -0.09
C ILE A 32 4.72 7.42 -0.80
N CYS A 33 4.61 7.96 -2.01
CA CYS A 33 3.36 7.96 -2.76
C CYS A 33 2.89 6.53 -3.05
N LYS A 34 3.82 5.61 -3.36
CA LYS A 34 3.51 4.19 -3.54
C LYS A 34 3.02 3.55 -2.24
N GLU A 35 3.69 3.82 -1.12
CA GLU A 35 3.29 3.31 0.20
C GLU A 35 1.92 3.86 0.63
N ALA A 36 1.68 5.17 0.46
CA ALA A 36 0.41 5.81 0.75
C ALA A 36 -0.74 5.25 -0.10
N LEU A 37 -0.48 4.98 -1.39
CA LEU A 37 -1.46 4.34 -2.26
C LEU A 37 -1.80 2.91 -1.78
N SER A 38 -0.79 2.15 -1.35
CA SER A 38 -1.01 0.81 -0.79
C SER A 38 -1.88 0.87 0.46
N LEU A 39 -1.59 1.81 1.38
CA LEU A 39 -2.38 2.01 2.60
C LEU A 39 -3.84 2.38 2.29
N GLU A 40 -4.08 3.22 1.28
CA GLU A 40 -5.44 3.59 0.88
C GLU A 40 -6.20 2.41 0.28
N VAL A 41 -5.53 1.56 -0.51
CA VAL A 41 -6.12 0.30 -1.01
C VAL A 41 -6.46 -0.64 0.13
N ASP A 42 -5.56 -0.82 1.09
CA ASP A 42 -5.80 -1.68 2.24
C ASP A 42 -6.91 -1.15 3.14
N ARG A 43 -6.98 0.18 3.36
CA ARG A 43 -8.09 0.84 4.05
C ARG A 43 -9.43 0.55 3.37
N LYS A 44 -9.50 0.67 2.05
CA LYS A 44 -10.71 0.35 1.28
C LYS A 44 -11.11 -1.11 1.40
N ARG A 45 -10.15 -2.04 1.40
CA ARG A 45 -10.42 -3.47 1.61
C ARG A 45 -11.04 -3.72 2.98
N VAL A 46 -10.42 -3.19 4.03
CA VAL A 46 -10.94 -3.31 5.40
C VAL A 46 -12.35 -2.73 5.49
N GLN A 47 -12.59 -1.55 4.91
CA GLN A 47 -13.92 -0.97 4.88
C GLN A 47 -14.94 -1.85 4.14
N SER A 48 -14.54 -2.46 3.03
CA SER A 48 -15.37 -3.38 2.25
C SER A 48 -15.80 -4.59 3.09
N TYR A 49 -14.85 -5.17 3.83
CA TYR A 49 -15.14 -6.25 4.79
C TYR A 49 -16.10 -5.81 5.89
N LEU A 50 -15.89 -4.63 6.50
CA LEU A 50 -16.76 -4.09 7.53
C LEU A 50 -18.18 -3.80 7.01
N ASN A 51 -18.30 -3.43 5.74
CA ASN A 51 -19.58 -3.17 5.07
C ASN A 51 -20.30 -4.44 4.59
N GLY A 52 -19.71 -5.63 4.78
CA GLY A 52 -20.30 -6.89 4.34
C GLY A 52 -20.22 -7.13 2.82
N THR A 53 -19.35 -6.40 2.11
CA THR A 53 -19.07 -6.60 0.69
C THR A 53 -17.64 -7.11 0.54
N PRO A 54 -17.39 -8.42 0.56
CA PRO A 54 -16.03 -8.96 0.48
C PRO A 54 -15.32 -8.50 -0.80
N GLY A 55 -14.04 -8.14 -0.70
CA GLY A 55 -13.21 -7.78 -1.86
C GLY A 55 -12.91 -8.97 -2.79
N VAL A 56 -13.13 -10.20 -2.30
CA VAL A 56 -12.98 -11.45 -3.01
C VAL A 56 -14.19 -12.34 -2.73
N SER A 57 -14.68 -13.04 -3.76
CA SER A 57 -15.81 -13.96 -3.56
C SER A 57 -15.45 -15.07 -2.58
N LYS A 58 -16.45 -15.57 -1.87
CA LYS A 58 -16.27 -16.62 -0.87
C LYS A 58 -15.64 -17.88 -1.49
N GLU A 59 -16.08 -18.27 -2.69
CA GLU A 59 -15.59 -19.45 -3.39
C GLU A 59 -14.09 -19.36 -3.68
N ARG A 60 -13.62 -18.15 -4.06
CA ARG A 60 -12.20 -17.91 -4.33
C ARG A 60 -11.37 -17.90 -3.07
N ALA A 61 -11.90 -17.34 -1.98
CA ALA A 61 -11.25 -17.38 -0.67
C ALA A 61 -11.15 -18.82 -0.13
N ASP A 62 -12.24 -19.58 -0.20
CA ASP A 62 -12.31 -20.97 0.26
C ASP A 62 -11.35 -21.87 -0.55
N ALA A 63 -11.27 -21.69 -1.87
CA ALA A 63 -10.31 -22.41 -2.71
C ALA A 63 -8.86 -22.12 -2.31
N TRP A 64 -8.52 -20.85 -2.10
CA TRP A 64 -7.17 -20.46 -1.68
C TRP A 64 -6.81 -21.01 -0.29
N LEU A 65 -7.74 -20.97 0.67
CA LEU A 65 -7.55 -21.55 2.00
C LEU A 65 -7.36 -23.07 1.93
N SER A 66 -8.08 -23.76 1.04
CA SER A 66 -7.93 -25.19 0.81
C SER A 66 -6.55 -25.53 0.24
N ASP A 67 -6.07 -24.76 -0.74
CA ASP A 67 -4.73 -24.92 -1.31
C ASP A 67 -3.62 -24.64 -0.27
N LEU A 68 -3.80 -23.61 0.58
CA LEU A 68 -2.87 -23.31 1.67
C LEU A 68 -2.81 -24.45 2.70
N ALA A 69 -3.97 -25.01 3.08
CA ALA A 69 -4.05 -26.17 3.96
C ALA A 69 -3.42 -27.44 3.36
N ALA A 70 -3.42 -27.55 2.02
CA ALA A 70 -2.72 -28.60 1.28
C ALA A 70 -1.21 -28.31 1.09
N GLY A 71 -0.69 -27.23 1.66
CA GLY A 71 0.72 -26.85 1.59
C GLY A 71 1.14 -26.13 0.30
N LYS A 72 0.18 -25.74 -0.56
CA LYS A 72 0.47 -24.97 -1.77
C LYS A 72 0.51 -23.48 -1.42
N TRP A 73 1.69 -22.89 -1.50
CA TRP A 73 1.86 -21.46 -1.32
C TRP A 73 1.53 -20.70 -2.60
N SER A 74 0.61 -19.76 -2.50
CA SER A 74 0.27 -18.80 -3.55
C SER A 74 -0.10 -17.46 -2.92
N GLU A 75 -0.08 -16.40 -3.72
CA GLU A 75 -0.45 -15.07 -3.25
C GLU A 75 -1.91 -15.05 -2.75
N CYS A 76 -2.15 -14.43 -1.59
CA CYS A 76 -3.49 -14.26 -1.04
C CYS A 76 -4.39 -13.52 -2.06
N PRO A 77 -5.59 -14.04 -2.38
CA PRO A 77 -6.44 -13.45 -3.40
C PRO A 77 -6.91 -12.07 -2.94
N ARG A 78 -6.79 -11.09 -3.85
CA ARG A 78 -7.06 -9.67 -3.61
C ARG A 78 -8.18 -9.14 -4.49
#